data_AF-A0A2U8KQA8-F1
#
_entry.id   AF-A0A2U8KQA8-F1
#
_cell.length_a   1.000
_cell.length_b   1.000
_cell.length_c   1.000
_cell.angle_alpha   90.00
_cell.angle_beta   90.00
_cell.angle_gamma   90.00
#
_symmetry.space_group_name_H-M   'P 1'
#
loop_
_entity.id
_entity.type
_entity.pdbx_description
1 polymer ?
#
loop_
_entity_poly.entity_id
_entity_poly.type
_entity_poly.pdbx_seq_one_letter_code
_entity_poly.pdbx_strand_id
1 'polypeptide(L)'
;SFSWYMYSANRLKYPLMRKQLMTLWREAKIAHPDPVDAWQSIVEDPIKAKSYKEHRGLGGFIRSDWNEVNELVAASNVYTAKQYGPDRIIGFSPIPAMSMVSYAAGSRYLSLIGGVCMSFYDWYCDLPPASPMV
;
A
#
# COMPACT_ATOMS: atom_id res chain seq x y z
N SER A 1 29.02 -4.48 2.23
CA SER A 1 28.44 -4.84 3.55
C SER A 1 27.05 -4.21 3.68
N PHE A 2 26.03 -4.97 4.09
CA PHE A 2 24.66 -4.46 4.30
C PHE A 2 24.50 -3.65 5.59
N SER A 3 25.49 -3.67 6.50
CA SER A 3 25.44 -2.97 7.78
C SER A 3 25.22 -1.45 7.67
N TRP A 4 25.60 -0.85 6.53
CA TRP A 4 25.39 0.58 6.25
C TRP A 4 23.93 1.01 6.41
N TYR A 5 22.96 0.17 5.99
CA TYR A 5 21.53 0.50 6.02
C TYR A 5 20.95 0.65 7.44
N MET A 6 21.62 0.13 8.47
CA MET A 6 21.12 0.22 9.84
C MET A 6 21.06 1.67 10.32
N TYR A 7 22.09 2.47 10.00
CA TYR A 7 22.27 3.82 10.54
C TYR A 7 22.51 4.89 9.47
N SER A 8 22.40 4.55 8.19
CA SER A 8 22.60 5.53 7.13
C SER A 8 21.58 6.66 7.19
N ALA A 9 21.94 7.79 6.58
CA ALA A 9 21.06 8.95 6.44
C ALA A 9 19.75 8.64 5.68
N ASN A 10 19.69 7.52 4.96
CA ASN A 10 18.53 7.11 4.17
C ASN A 10 17.63 6.07 4.86
N ARG A 11 17.88 5.75 6.13
CA ARG A 11 17.05 4.79 6.88
C ARG A 11 15.67 5.37 7.18
N LEU A 12 14.62 4.65 6.78
CA LEU A 12 13.25 4.93 7.23
C LEU A 12 13.10 4.58 8.71
N LYS A 13 12.74 5.58 9.53
CA LYS A 13 12.62 5.47 11.00
C LYS A 13 11.17 5.52 11.50
N TYR A 14 10.28 6.14 10.74
CA TYR A 14 8.90 6.39 11.12
C TYR A 14 7.96 6.11 9.94
N PRO A 15 6.68 5.80 10.18
CA PRO A 15 5.70 5.82 9.10
C PRO A 15 5.61 7.24 8.53
N LEU A 16 5.60 7.32 7.20
CA LEU A 16 5.58 8.56 6.44
C LEU A 16 4.32 8.60 5.60
N MET A 17 3.70 9.78 5.53
CA MET A 17 2.52 10.02 4.71
C MET A 17 2.70 11.31 3.92
N ARG A 18 2.07 11.37 2.74
CA ARG A 18 2.06 12.60 1.93
C ARG A 18 1.27 13.66 2.69
N LYS A 19 1.84 14.85 2.89
CA LYS A 19 1.20 15.97 3.61
C LYS A 19 -0.22 16.23 3.10
N GLN A 20 -0.38 16.34 1.78
CA GLN A 20 -1.67 16.61 1.15
C GLN A 20 -2.75 15.58 1.49
N LEU A 21 -2.39 14.29 1.45
CA LEU A 21 -3.33 13.22 1.83
C LEU A 21 -3.64 13.26 3.33
N MET A 22 -2.64 13.54 4.16
CA MET A 22 -2.83 13.58 5.61
C MET A 22 -3.74 14.74 6.05
N THR A 23 -3.62 15.91 5.41
CA THR A 23 -4.53 17.04 5.65
C THR A 23 -5.98 16.62 5.36
N LEU A 24 -6.23 16.06 4.17
CA LEU A 24 -7.56 15.58 3.78
C LEU A 24 -8.08 14.48 4.73
N TRP A 25 -7.22 13.55 5.11
CA TRP A 25 -7.58 12.45 6.02
C TRP A 25 -8.05 12.97 7.38
N ARG A 26 -7.29 13.87 7.99
CA ARG A 26 -7.63 14.43 9.30
C ARG A 26 -8.88 15.29 9.25
N GLU A 27 -9.06 16.09 8.20
CA GLU A 27 -10.29 16.86 7.98
C GLU A 27 -11.51 15.94 7.80
N ALA A 28 -11.38 14.87 7.01
CA ALA A 28 -12.46 13.90 6.79
C ALA A 28 -12.83 13.17 8.07
N LYS A 29 -11.85 12.78 8.90
CA LYS A 29 -12.09 12.14 10.20
C LYS A 29 -12.85 13.02 11.21
N ILE A 30 -12.77 14.35 11.08
CA ILE A 30 -13.57 15.26 11.91
C ILE A 30 -15.03 15.23 11.48
N ALA A 31 -15.28 15.19 10.17
CA ALA A 31 -16.62 15.17 9.60
C ALA A 31 -17.30 13.78 9.67
N HIS A 32 -16.51 12.70 9.63
CA HIS A 32 -16.98 11.32 9.55
C HIS A 32 -16.40 10.48 10.70
N PRO A 33 -17.22 10.04 11.67
CA PRO A 33 -16.77 9.19 12.76
C PRO A 33 -16.26 7.81 12.29
N ASP A 34 -16.88 7.24 11.25
CA ASP A 34 -16.41 5.99 10.64
C ASP A 34 -15.24 6.30 9.67
N PRO A 35 -14.06 5.69 9.85
CA PRO A 35 -12.93 5.92 8.96
C PRO A 35 -13.17 5.44 7.51
N VAL A 36 -14.06 4.47 7.28
CA VAL A 36 -14.45 4.02 5.94
C VAL A 36 -15.22 5.12 5.20
N ASP A 37 -16.15 5.79 5.89
CA ASP A 37 -16.89 6.93 5.34
C ASP A 37 -15.97 8.15 5.15
N ALA A 38 -15.02 8.36 6.07
CA ALA A 38 -13.98 9.38 5.93
C ALA A 38 -13.18 9.15 4.64
N TRP A 39 -12.74 7.92 4.38
CA TRP A 39 -12.02 7.59 3.15
C TRP A 39 -12.89 7.80 1.90
N GLN A 40 -14.14 7.34 1.93
CA GLN A 40 -15.10 7.53 0.85
C GLN A 40 -15.22 9.01 0.44
N SER A 41 -15.37 9.92 1.41
CA SER A 41 -15.50 11.36 1.17
C SER A 41 -14.29 12.02 0.50
N ILE A 42 -13.13 11.34 0.51
CA ILE A 42 -11.90 11.79 -0.15
C ILE A 42 -11.80 11.21 -1.55
N VAL A 43 -12.03 9.91 -1.72
CA VAL A 43 -11.80 9.23 -3.00
C VAL A 43 -12.91 9.40 -4.02
N GLU A 44 -14.16 9.62 -3.57
CA GLU A 44 -15.29 9.91 -4.45
C GLU A 44 -15.31 11.36 -4.93
N ASP A 45 -14.60 12.27 -4.24
CA ASP A 45 -14.42 13.65 -4.70
C ASP A 45 -13.23 13.71 -5.68
N PRO A 46 -13.47 13.97 -6.98
CA PRO A 46 -12.41 13.98 -7.99
C PRO A 46 -11.39 15.09 -7.75
N ILE A 47 -11.78 16.22 -7.14
CA ILE A 47 -10.88 17.34 -6.84
C ILE A 47 -9.94 16.94 -5.71
N LYS A 48 -10.48 16.40 -4.60
CA LYS A 48 -9.65 15.89 -3.48
C LYS A 48 -8.76 14.76 -3.94
N ALA A 49 -9.31 13.78 -4.66
CA ALA A 49 -8.56 12.63 -5.15
C ALA A 49 -7.40 13.04 -6.07
N LYS A 50 -7.64 13.97 -6.99
CA LYS A 50 -6.60 14.53 -7.86
C LYS A 50 -5.51 15.23 -7.05
N SER A 51 -5.91 16.04 -6.05
CA SER A 51 -4.98 16.88 -5.28
C SER A 51 -3.84 16.09 -4.64
N TYR A 52 -4.08 14.91 -4.04
CA TYR A 52 -2.99 14.14 -3.43
C TYR A 52 -2.28 13.22 -4.44
N LYS A 53 -2.95 12.80 -5.51
CA LYS A 53 -2.37 11.92 -6.56
C LYS A 53 -1.33 12.65 -7.40
N GLU A 54 -1.55 13.92 -7.74
CA GLU A 54 -0.59 14.74 -8.52
C GLU A 54 0.71 15.02 -7.74
N HIS A 55 0.68 14.92 -6.41
CA HIS A 55 1.85 15.09 -5.56
C HIS A 55 2.67 13.81 -5.35
N ARG A 56 2.43 12.75 -6.12
CA ARG A 56 3.24 11.51 -6.08
C ARG A 56 4.60 11.75 -6.74
N GLY A 57 5.69 11.50 -6.01
CA GLY A 57 7.06 11.74 -6.48
C GLY A 57 7.60 13.16 -6.26
N LEU A 58 6.78 14.08 -5.74
CA LEU A 58 7.14 15.51 -5.58
C LEU A 58 7.54 15.90 -4.15
N GLY A 59 7.98 14.95 -3.32
CA GLY A 59 8.35 15.22 -1.92
C GLY A 59 7.16 15.55 -1.01
N GLY A 60 7.39 16.26 0.11
CA GLY A 60 6.32 16.63 1.05
C GLY A 60 5.82 15.48 1.93
N PHE A 61 6.71 14.56 2.31
CA PHE A 61 6.38 13.57 3.35
C PHE A 61 6.40 14.22 4.73
N ILE A 62 5.44 13.85 5.56
CA ILE A 62 5.42 14.17 6.98
C ILE A 62 5.44 12.87 7.78
N ARG A 63 5.98 12.96 9.01
CA ARG A 63 5.91 11.88 9.98
C ARG A 63 4.45 11.66 10.41
N SER A 64 4.06 10.40 10.50
CA SER A 64 2.81 9.94 11.08
C SER A 64 3.12 8.94 12.22
N ASP A 65 2.11 8.23 12.69
CA ASP A 65 2.23 7.12 13.63
C ASP A 65 1.53 5.85 13.08
N TRP A 66 1.80 4.71 13.71
CA TRP A 66 1.28 3.43 13.23
C TRP A 66 -0.24 3.31 13.32
N ASN A 67 -0.89 3.92 14.31
CA ASN A 67 -2.34 3.84 14.44
C ASN A 67 -3.01 4.60 13.31
N GLU A 68 -2.51 5.81 13.01
CA GLU A 68 -3.05 6.67 11.94
C GLU A 68 -2.92 6.02 10.55
N VAL A 69 -1.76 5.43 10.22
CA VAL A 69 -1.57 4.78 8.91
C VAL A 69 -2.30 3.44 8.79
N ASN A 70 -2.37 2.65 9.88
CA ASN A 70 -3.05 1.36 9.86
C ASN A 70 -4.56 1.54 9.67
N GLU A 71 -5.17 2.51 10.34
CA GLU A 71 -6.59 2.83 10.21
C GLU A 71 -6.91 3.30 8.79
N LEU A 72 -6.11 4.20 8.21
CA LEU A 72 -6.29 4.67 6.83
C LEU A 72 -6.19 3.53 5.82
N VAL A 73 -5.16 2.68 5.92
CA VAL A 73 -4.98 1.53 5.00
C VAL A 73 -6.14 0.54 5.15
N ALA A 74 -6.58 0.25 6.37
CA ALA A 74 -7.72 -0.63 6.62
C ALA A 74 -9.02 -0.05 6.06
N ALA A 75 -9.30 1.23 6.30
CA ALA A 75 -10.47 1.93 5.77
C ALA A 75 -10.50 1.93 4.24
N SER A 76 -9.36 2.23 3.61
CA SER A 76 -9.19 2.16 2.16
C SER A 76 -9.48 0.76 1.61
N ASN A 77 -8.98 -0.28 2.27
CA ASN A 77 -9.20 -1.67 1.85
C ASN A 77 -10.67 -2.08 2.03
N VAL A 78 -11.29 -1.77 3.17
CA VAL A 78 -12.71 -2.08 3.42
C VAL A 78 -13.60 -1.38 2.40
N TYR A 79 -13.40 -0.07 2.17
CA TYR A 79 -14.15 0.67 1.16
C TYR A 79 -13.99 0.05 -0.22
N THR A 80 -12.75 -0.24 -0.64
CA THR A 80 -12.46 -0.78 -1.98
C THR A 80 -13.11 -2.15 -2.17
N ALA A 81 -12.96 -3.05 -1.19
CA ALA A 81 -13.57 -4.37 -1.24
C ALA A 81 -15.10 -4.30 -1.29
N LYS A 82 -15.70 -3.40 -0.49
CA LYS A 82 -17.16 -3.21 -0.43
C LYS A 82 -17.74 -2.64 -1.73
N GLN A 83 -17.08 -1.65 -2.34
CA GLN A 83 -17.63 -0.92 -3.50
C GLN A 83 -17.27 -1.56 -4.84
N TYR A 84 -16.07 -2.14 -4.97
CA TYR A 84 -15.54 -2.58 -6.26
C TYR A 84 -15.15 -4.05 -6.30
N GLY A 85 -15.16 -4.74 -5.16
CA GLY A 85 -14.70 -6.11 -5.02
C GLY A 85 -13.28 -6.20 -4.44
N PRO A 86 -12.97 -7.29 -3.71
CA PRO A 86 -11.69 -7.45 -3.02
C PRO A 86 -10.51 -7.59 -3.98
N ASP A 87 -10.75 -8.05 -5.21
CA ASP A 87 -9.76 -8.18 -6.28
C ASP A 87 -9.23 -6.84 -6.82
N ARG A 88 -9.79 -5.70 -6.39
CA ARG A 88 -9.24 -4.35 -6.63
C ARG A 88 -8.15 -3.97 -5.61
N ILE A 89 -7.86 -4.86 -4.66
CA ILE A 89 -6.77 -4.72 -3.69
C ILE A 89 -5.65 -5.68 -4.11
N ILE A 90 -4.51 -5.12 -4.50
CA ILE A 90 -3.43 -5.84 -5.15
C ILE A 90 -2.14 -5.68 -4.34
N GLY A 91 -1.39 -6.77 -4.17
CA GLY A 91 -0.04 -6.74 -3.64
C GLY A 91 0.98 -7.35 -4.59
N PHE A 92 2.15 -6.74 -4.61
CA PHE A 92 3.32 -7.23 -5.34
C PHE A 92 4.47 -7.45 -4.35
N SER A 93 4.91 -8.70 -4.22
CA SER A 93 6.07 -9.08 -3.42
C SER A 93 6.75 -10.24 -4.15
N PRO A 94 8.03 -10.14 -4.54
CA PRO A 94 8.69 -11.16 -5.34
C PRO A 94 9.49 -12.15 -4.49
N ILE A 95 9.96 -13.23 -5.13
CA ILE A 95 10.99 -14.17 -4.64
C ILE A 95 10.81 -14.58 -3.16
N PRO A 96 9.79 -15.39 -2.83
CA PRO A 96 9.58 -15.89 -1.46
C PRO A 96 10.79 -16.65 -0.90
N ALA A 97 11.61 -17.27 -1.74
CA ALA A 97 12.79 -18.03 -1.34
C ALA A 97 13.84 -17.21 -0.57
N MET A 98 13.92 -15.89 -0.79
CA MET A 98 14.88 -15.03 -0.08
C MET A 98 14.44 -14.68 1.35
N SER A 99 13.13 -14.66 1.62
CA SER A 99 12.58 -14.34 2.96
C SER A 99 11.13 -14.82 3.09
N MET A 100 10.96 -16.12 3.30
CA MET A 100 9.65 -16.82 3.19
C MET A 100 8.55 -16.17 4.03
N VAL A 101 8.83 -15.89 5.31
CA VAL A 101 7.83 -15.32 6.23
C VAL A 101 7.53 -13.86 5.91
N SER A 102 8.54 -13.08 5.46
CA SER A 102 8.34 -11.70 5.02
C SER A 102 7.41 -11.63 3.80
N TYR A 103 7.57 -12.53 2.84
CA TYR A 103 6.64 -12.69 1.72
C TYR A 103 5.25 -13.14 2.19
N ALA A 104 5.20 -14.15 3.09
CA ALA A 104 3.97 -14.72 3.59
C ALA A 104 3.10 -13.72 4.37
N ALA A 105 3.71 -12.72 5.03
CA ALA A 105 2.99 -11.71 5.80
C ALA A 105 1.97 -10.94 4.94
N GLY A 106 2.40 -10.41 3.79
CA GLY A 106 1.53 -9.67 2.86
C GLY A 106 0.58 -10.59 2.08
N SER A 107 1.10 -11.69 1.55
CA SER A 107 0.31 -12.62 0.73
C SER A 107 -0.78 -13.33 1.52
N ARG A 108 -0.55 -13.65 2.80
CA ARG A 108 -1.58 -14.18 3.70
C ARG A 108 -2.68 -13.16 3.94
N TYR A 109 -2.32 -11.92 4.27
CA TYR A 109 -3.31 -10.85 4.48
C TYR A 109 -4.21 -10.66 3.25
N LEU A 110 -3.60 -10.52 2.07
CA LEU A 110 -4.33 -10.32 0.81
C LEU A 110 -5.22 -11.52 0.49
N SER A 111 -4.69 -12.73 0.55
CA SER A 111 -5.45 -13.95 0.25
C SER A 111 -6.66 -14.12 1.18
N LEU A 112 -6.54 -13.75 2.46
CA LEU A 112 -7.64 -13.83 3.43
C LEU A 112 -8.76 -12.83 3.13
N ILE A 113 -8.44 -11.63 2.65
CA ILE A 113 -9.45 -10.63 2.28
C ILE A 113 -9.94 -10.77 0.83
N GLY A 114 -9.42 -11.73 0.07
CA GLY A 114 -9.75 -11.95 -1.35
C GLY A 114 -9.01 -11.04 -2.34
N GLY A 115 -7.92 -10.39 -1.92
CA GLY A 115 -7.06 -9.57 -2.76
C GLY A 115 -6.14 -10.39 -3.68
N VAL A 116 -5.54 -9.72 -4.66
CA VAL A 116 -4.69 -10.35 -5.69
C VAL A 116 -3.22 -10.34 -5.27
N CYS A 117 -2.59 -11.52 -5.30
CA CYS A 117 -1.14 -11.67 -5.21
C CYS A 117 -0.55 -11.76 -6.63
N MET A 118 0.23 -10.76 -7.03
CA MET A 118 0.84 -10.72 -8.36
C MET A 118 1.99 -11.73 -8.51
N SER A 119 2.16 -12.30 -9.71
CA SER A 119 3.31 -13.11 -10.07
C SER A 119 4.57 -12.25 -10.22
N PHE A 120 5.74 -12.90 -10.19
CA PHE A 120 7.03 -12.23 -10.34
C PHE A 120 7.96 -12.90 -11.35
N TYR A 121 7.91 -14.24 -11.51
CA TYR A 121 8.94 -14.98 -12.24
C TYR A 121 8.82 -14.80 -13.76
N ASP A 122 7.59 -14.84 -14.26
CA ASP A 122 7.20 -14.40 -15.61
C ASP A 122 7.44 -12.91 -15.81
N TRP A 123 7.04 -12.07 -14.86
CA TRP A 123 7.19 -10.61 -14.95
C TRP A 123 8.65 -10.16 -15.03
N TYR A 124 9.55 -10.83 -14.32
CA TYR A 124 10.98 -10.56 -14.37
C TYR A 124 11.69 -11.21 -15.56
N CYS A 125 10.96 -11.94 -16.40
CA CYS A 125 11.51 -12.75 -17.49
C CYS A 125 12.51 -13.82 -17.00
N ASP A 126 12.40 -14.24 -15.74
CA ASP A 126 13.22 -15.30 -15.16
C ASP A 126 12.61 -16.70 -15.42
N LEU A 127 11.28 -16.77 -15.68
CA LEU A 127 10.60 -17.99 -16.10
C LEU A 127 11.07 -18.38 -17.51
N PRO A 128 11.71 -19.55 -17.71
CA PRO A 128 12.10 -20.01 -19.03
C PRO A 128 10.93 -20.78 -19.69
N PRO A 129 10.12 -20.19 -20.61
CA PRO A 129 8.89 -20.84 -21.08
C PRO A 129 9.17 -22.08 -21.95
N ALA A 130 10.40 -22.21 -22.45
CA ALA A 130 10.84 -23.30 -23.32
C ALA A 130 11.50 -24.48 -22.57
N SER A 131 11.43 -24.54 -21.24
CA SER A 131 12.11 -25.58 -20.44
C SER A 131 11.16 -26.68 -19.93
N PRO A 132 11.54 -27.97 -20.03
CA PRO A 132 12.71 -28.48 -20.76
C PRO A 132 12.50 -28.36 -22.27
N MET A 133 13.59 -28.07 -23.00
CA MET A 133 13.57 -28.17 -24.46
C MET A 133 13.33 -29.63 -24.84
N VAL A 134 12.41 -29.86 -25.79
CA VAL A 134 12.23 -31.16 -26.45
C VAL A 134 13.18 -31.25 -27.63
#